data_AF-A0A0L0QN24-F1
#
_entry.id   AF-A0A0L0QN24-F1
#
_cell.length_a   1.000
_cell.length_b   1.000
_cell.length_c   1.000
_cell.angle_alpha   90.00
_cell.angle_beta   90.00
_cell.angle_gamma   90.00
#
_symmetry.space_group_name_H-M   'P 1'
#
loop_
_entity.id
_entity.type
_entity.pdbx_description
1 polymer ?
#
loop_
_entity_poly.entity_id
_entity_poly.type
_entity_poly.pdbx_seq_one_letter_code
_entity_poly.pdbx_strand_id
1 'polypeptide(L)' 'MKVTCKLPRTKKSWFSFGLILFVIALGNWPFIPLFNKPSIILGMPIMMVWSIFIIIFTTGTLWFVSKIKGFS' A
#
# COMPACT_ATOMS: atom_id res chain seq x y z
N MET A 1 -14.83 0.12 24.65
CA MET A 1 -14.17 -0.97 23.88
C MET A 1 -12.66 -0.83 24.05
N LYS A 2 -11.99 -1.81 24.68
CA LYS A 2 -10.52 -1.77 24.87
C LYS A 2 -9.87 -2.22 23.57
N VAL A 3 -9.30 -1.28 22.81
CA VAL A 3 -8.58 -1.59 21.57
C VAL A 3 -7.23 -2.19 21.96
N THR A 4 -7.18 -3.51 22.14
CA THR A 4 -5.92 -4.22 22.37
C THR A 4 -5.17 -4.28 21.05
N CYS A 5 -4.30 -3.30 20.81
CA CYS A 5 -3.37 -3.32 19.69
C CYS A 5 -2.35 -4.44 19.93
N LYS A 6 -2.61 -5.64 19.40
CA LYS A 6 -1.65 -6.75 19.43
C LYS A 6 -0.52 -6.40 18.45
N LEU A 7 0.60 -5.94 18.98
CA LEU A 7 1.82 -5.70 18.21
C LEU A 7 2.32 -7.01 17.56
N PRO A 8 2.90 -6.94 16.35
CA PRO A 8 3.41 -8.13 15.65
C PRO A 8 4.55 -8.78 16.45
N ARG A 9 4.31 -9.98 16.98
CA ARG A 9 5.25 -10.70 17.86
C ARG A 9 6.26 -11.57 17.10
N THR A 10 6.04 -11.82 15.81
CA THR A 10 6.85 -12.71 14.96
C THR A 10 7.52 -11.95 13.80
N LYS A 11 8.71 -12.39 13.38
CA LYS A 11 9.44 -11.81 12.24
C LYS A 11 8.59 -11.75 10.96
N LYS A 12 7.78 -12.79 10.71
CA LYS A 12 6.83 -12.84 9.59
C LYS A 12 5.74 -11.77 9.69
N SER A 13 5.18 -11.57 10.89
CA SER A 13 4.16 -10.54 11.10
C SER A 13 4.72 -9.12 11.02
N TRP A 14 5.98 -8.92 11.40
CA TRP A 14 6.66 -7.63 11.28
C TRP A 14 6.94 -7.30 9.80
N PHE A 15 7.32 -8.31 9.00
CA PHE A 15 7.45 -8.16 7.55
C PHE A 15 6.12 -7.76 6.90
N SER A 16 5.02 -8.46 7.22
CA SER A 16 3.69 -8.10 6.73
C SER A 16 3.25 -6.69 7.14
N PHE A 17 3.57 -6.26 8.36
CA PHE A 17 3.28 -4.91 8.83
C PHE A 17 4.08 -3.84 8.05
N GLY A 18 5.37 -4.09 7.83
CA GLY A 18 6.21 -3.22 6.99
C GLY A 18 5.71 -3.15 5.54
N LEU A 19 5.23 -4.26 4.99
CA LEU A 19 4.69 -4.32 3.62
C LEU A 19 3.41 -3.48 3.50
N ILE A 20 2.53 -3.50 4.51
CA ILE A 20 1.34 -2.64 4.57
C ILE A 20 1.73 -1.15 4.67
N LEU A 21 2.68 -0.81 5.55
CA LEU A 21 3.18 0.57 5.67
C LEU A 21 3.80 1.07 4.37
N PHE A 22 4.52 0.20 3.66
CA PHE A 22 5.12 0.52 2.37
C PHE A 22 4.08 0.80 1.29
N VAL A 23 3.00 0.00 1.22
CA VAL A 23 1.86 0.27 0.33
C VAL A 23 1.23 1.63 0.64
N ILE A 24 1.04 1.95 1.92
CA ILE A 24 0.48 3.24 2.35
C ILE A 24 1.39 4.40 1.95
N ALA A 25 2.71 4.24 2.10
CA ALA A 25 3.69 5.25 1.70
C ALA A 25 3.72 5.47 0.18
N LEU A 26 3.61 4.41 -0.62
CA LEU A 26 3.51 4.47 -2.09
C LEU A 26 2.20 5.10 -2.57
N GLY A 27 1.10 4.80 -1.87
CA GLY A 27 -0.21 5.39 -2.14
C GLY A 27 -0.31 6.85 -1.71
N ASN A 28 0.58 7.32 -0.84
CA ASN A 28 0.59 8.69 -0.39
C ASN A 28 1.07 9.65 -1.49
N TRP A 29 0.84 10.94 -1.26
CA TRP A 29 1.04 12.01 -2.23
C TRP A 29 2.48 12.29 -2.73
N PRO A 30 3.63 11.84 -2.14
CA PRO A 30 4.93 12.37 -2.56
C PRO A 30 5.33 12.03 -4.01
N PHE A 31 4.68 11.06 -4.67
CA PHE A 31 4.96 10.71 -6.06
C PHE A 31 4.22 11.59 -7.08
N ILE A 32 3.08 12.16 -6.70
CA ILE A 32 2.25 13.02 -7.56
C ILE A 32 3.02 14.24 -8.09
N PRO A 33 3.80 15.00 -7.29
CA PRO A 33 4.56 16.13 -7.80
C PRO A 33 5.72 15.76 -8.73
N LEU A 34 6.18 14.50 -8.74
CA LEU A 34 7.16 14.03 -9.74
C LEU A 34 6.54 13.89 -11.13
N PHE A 35 5.25 13.50 -11.20
CA PHE A 35 4.47 13.38 -12.43
C PHE A 35 3.71 14.65 -12.81
N ASN A 36 3.51 15.57 -11.88
CA ASN A 36 2.89 16.89 -12.09
C ASN A 36 3.87 17.87 -12.75
N LYS A 37 4.44 17.48 -13.90
CA LYS A 37 5.07 18.41 -14.84
C LYS A 37 3.94 19.01 -15.71
N PRO A 38 4.06 20.24 -16.23
CA PRO A 38 3.00 20.96 -16.95
C PRO A 38 2.61 20.37 -18.34
N SER A 39 2.72 19.05 -18.53
CA SER A 39 2.16 18.33 -19.67
C SER A 39 0.69 18.04 -19.40
N ILE A 40 -0.13 19.09 -19.56
CA ILE A 40 -1.57 19.20 -19.25
C ILE A 40 -2.48 18.13 -19.90
N ILE A 41 -1.96 17.29 -20.81
CA ILE A 41 -2.75 16.29 -21.55
C ILE A 41 -2.62 14.87 -20.94
N LEU A 42 -1.46 14.50 -20.39
CA LEU A 42 -1.21 13.14 -19.88
C LEU A 42 -1.23 13.02 -18.34
N GLY A 43 -1.35 14.14 -17.62
CA GLY A 43 -1.41 14.16 -16.16
C GLY A 43 -2.59 13.38 -15.58
N MET A 44 -3.79 13.48 -16.18
CA MET A 44 -4.96 12.72 -15.70
C MET A 44 -4.85 11.21 -16.01
N PRO A 45 -4.51 10.78 -17.25
CA PRO A 45 -4.30 9.36 -17.55
C PRO A 45 -3.19 8.71 -16.72
N ILE A 46 -2.04 9.37 -16.52
CA ILE A 46 -0.92 8.79 -15.77
C ILE A 46 -1.28 8.56 -14.30
N MET A 47 -2.04 9.49 -13.71
CA MET A 47 -2.53 9.36 -12.33
C MET A 47 -3.55 8.24 -12.19
N MET A 48 -4.36 8.02 -13.22
CA MET A 48 -5.32 6.92 -13.27
C MET A 48 -4.62 5.56 -13.35
N VAL A 49 -3.58 5.43 -14.20
CA VAL A 49 -2.75 4.21 -14.27
C VAL A 49 -2.02 3.95 -12.96
N TRP A 50 -1.47 4.99 -12.33
CA TRP A 50 -0.82 4.88 -11.02
C TRP A 50 -1.79 4.41 -9.92
N SER A 51 -3.02 4.93 -9.94
CA SER A 51 -4.07 4.49 -9.01
C SER A 51 -4.43 3.02 -9.20
N ILE A 52 -4.60 2.57 -10.45
CA ILE A 52 -4.85 1.15 -10.78
C ILE A 52 -3.70 0.28 -10.26
N PHE A 53 -2.46 0.71 -10.47
CA PHE A 53 -1.27 0.01 -9.98
C PHE A 53 -1.29 -0.12 -8.45
N ILE A 54 -1.55 0.96 -7.72
CA ILE A 54 -1.66 0.94 -6.25
C ILE A 54 -2.79 0.04 -5.78
N ILE A 55 -3.96 0.05 -6.44
CA ILE A 55 -5.10 -0.80 -6.07
C ILE A 55 -4.75 -2.29 -6.22
N ILE A 56 -4.15 -2.67 -7.34
CA ILE A 56 -3.70 -4.05 -7.57
C ILE A 56 -2.64 -4.44 -6.55
N PHE A 57 -1.66 -3.56 -6.30
CA PHE A 57 -0.58 -3.79 -5.34
C PHE A 57 -1.10 -3.93 -3.90
N THR A 58 -2.06 -3.10 -3.50
CA THR A 58 -2.73 -3.16 -2.19
C THR A 58 -3.52 -4.46 -2.05
N THR A 59 -4.29 -4.83 -3.07
CA THR A 59 -5.09 -6.05 -3.08
C THR A 59 -4.19 -7.29 -3.01
N GLY A 60 -3.11 -7.32 -3.80
CA GLY A 60 -2.11 -8.38 -3.76
C GLY A 60 -1.40 -8.47 -2.41
N THR A 61 -1.06 -7.33 -1.82
CA THR A 61 -0.47 -7.25 -0.47
C THR A 61 -1.41 -7.82 0.58
N LEU A 62 -2.67 -7.40 0.59
CA LEU A 62 -3.67 -7.90 1.55
C LEU A 62 -3.93 -9.38 1.35
N TRP A 63 -4.00 -9.86 0.11
CA TRP A 63 -4.12 -11.28 -0.20
C TRP A 63 -2.91 -12.08 0.28
N PHE A 64 -1.70 -11.58 0.04
CA PHE A 64 -0.46 -12.20 0.50
C PHE A 64 -0.35 -12.24 2.03
N VAL A 65 -0.71 -11.13 2.70
CA VAL A 65 -0.79 -11.07 4.15
C VAL A 65 -1.86 -12.01 4.70
N SER A 66 -2.99 -12.17 4.01
CA SER A 66 -4.04 -13.13 4.35
C SER A 66 -3.52 -14.58 4.27
N LYS A 67 -2.71 -14.89 3.25
CA LYS A 67 -2.04 -16.20 3.10
C LYS A 67 -0.99 -16.46 4.19
N ILE A 68 -0.29 -15.43 4.64
CA ILE A 68 0.68 -15.53 5.76
C ILE A 68 -0.05 -15.64 7.10
N LYS A 69 -1.22 -15.02 7.24
CA LYS A 69 -2.14 -15.19 8.37
C LYS A 69 -2.94 -16.50 8.22
N GLY A 70 -2.25 -17.62 8.38
CA GLY A 70 -2.84 -18.68 9.21
C GLY A 70 -3.05 -18.08 10.59
N PHE A 71 -4.26 -17.58 10.87
CA PHE A 71 -4.66 -17.06 12.17
C PHE A 71 -4.37 -18.15 13.23
N SER A 72 -3.41 -17.88 14.09
CA SER A 72 -3.32 -18.49 15.42
C SER A 72 -3.68 -17.45 16.47
#